data_AF-A0AAD7J7Q4-F1
#
_entry.id   AF-A0AAD7J7Q4-F1
#
_cell.length_a   1.000
_cell.length_b   1.000
_cell.length_c   1.000
_cell.angle_alpha   90.00
_cell.angle_beta   90.00
_cell.angle_gamma   90.00
#
_symmetry.space_group_name_H-M   'P 1'
#
loop_
_entity.id
_entity.type
_entity.pdbx_description
1 polymer ?
#
loop_
_entity_poly.entity_id
_entity_poly.type
_entity_poly.pdbx_seq_one_letter_code
_entity_poly.pdbx_strand_id
1 'polypeptide(L)'
;MLLEQWDGERIEILPVEKEPGIDAISFSFINILREFGDSIEEVVMDSTWKTNALGHELYAMVGEANGQAIPISFMFMGNSDDSAETGGKERKLRHLVR
;
A
#
# COMPACT_ATOMS: atom_id res chain seq x y z
N MET A 1 -10.67 14.88 1.09
CA MET A 1 -11.95 14.14 1.09
C MET A 1 -11.61 12.71 0.74
N LEU A 2 -11.93 11.75 1.61
CA LEU A 2 -11.71 10.33 1.31
C LEU A 2 -12.82 9.89 0.33
N LEU A 3 -12.49 9.06 -0.65
CA LEU A 3 -13.48 8.54 -1.61
C LEU A 3 -14.31 7.46 -0.88
N GLU A 4 -15.54 7.77 -0.49
CA GLU A 4 -16.40 6.84 0.27
C GLU A 4 -17.26 5.95 -0.64
N GLN A 5 -17.49 6.37 -1.89
CA GLN A 5 -18.25 5.61 -2.87
C GLN A 5 -17.80 5.97 -4.30
N TRP A 6 -17.72 4.97 -5.18
CA TRP A 6 -17.58 5.17 -6.61
C TRP A 6 -18.47 4.14 -7.33
N ASP A 7 -19.40 4.62 -8.16
CA ASP A 7 -20.26 3.80 -9.03
C ASP A 7 -21.05 2.66 -8.35
N GLY A 8 -21.50 2.85 -7.11
CA GLY A 8 -22.27 1.84 -6.37
C GLY A 8 -21.43 0.71 -5.76
N GLU A 9 -20.13 0.68 -6.01
CA GLU A 9 -19.20 -0.27 -5.39
C GLU A 9 -18.90 0.10 -3.94
N ARG A 10 -18.81 -0.93 -3.08
CA ARG A 10 -18.50 -0.76 -1.66
C ARG A 10 -16.99 -0.52 -1.49
N ILE A 11 -16.62 0.70 -1.16
CA ILE A 11 -15.26 1.03 -0.75
C ILE A 11 -15.12 0.69 0.74
N GLU A 12 -14.16 -0.19 1.07
CA GLU A 12 -13.78 -0.46 2.44
C GLU A 12 -12.59 0.42 2.81
N ILE A 13 -12.80 1.31 3.78
CA ILE A 13 -11.73 2.20 4.26
C ILE A 13 -10.94 1.43 5.31
N LEU A 14 -9.71 1.06 4.95
CA LEU A 14 -8.76 0.48 5.89
C LEU A 14 -8.07 1.62 6.66
N PRO A 15 -8.19 1.69 7.99
CA PRO A 15 -7.54 2.73 8.76
C PRO A 15 -6.02 2.54 8.70
N VAL A 16 -5.32 3.53 8.19
CA VAL A 16 -3.85 3.57 8.23
C VAL A 16 -3.43 4.67 9.19
N GLU A 17 -2.60 4.34 10.17
CA GLU A 17 -2.07 5.32 11.12
C GLU A 17 -1.33 6.44 10.40
N LYS A 18 -1.54 7.68 10.84
CA LYS A 18 -0.83 8.84 10.29
C LYS A 18 0.60 8.82 10.79
N GLU A 19 1.54 9.10 9.88
CA GLU A 19 2.95 9.27 10.21
C GLU A 19 3.30 10.75 9.97
N PRO A 20 3.85 11.48 10.95
CA PRO A 20 4.24 12.87 10.78
C PRO A 20 5.16 13.08 9.57
N GLY A 21 4.89 14.13 8.79
CA GLY A 21 5.65 14.47 7.59
C GLY A 21 5.52 13.50 6.42
N ILE A 22 4.62 12.50 6.49
CA ILE A 22 4.38 11.53 5.41
C ILE A 22 2.93 11.55 4.96
N ASP A 23 2.72 11.84 3.68
CA ASP A 23 1.44 11.59 3.00
C ASP A 23 1.47 10.23 2.33
N ALA A 24 0.38 9.47 2.45
CA ALA A 24 0.23 8.20 1.77
C ALA A 24 -1.21 7.93 1.35
N ILE A 25 -1.35 7.26 0.23
CA ILE A 25 -2.61 6.69 -0.28
C ILE A 25 -2.33 5.23 -0.61
N SER A 26 -3.14 4.33 -0.06
CA SER A 26 -3.04 2.90 -0.30
C SER A 26 -4.35 2.35 -0.85
N PHE A 27 -4.25 1.35 -1.72
CA PHE A 27 -5.38 0.60 -2.24
C PHE A 27 -5.04 -0.89 -2.26
N SER A 28 -5.99 -1.70 -1.81
CA SER A 28 -5.84 -3.17 -1.72
C SER A 28 -6.92 -3.85 -2.55
N PHE A 29 -6.57 -4.95 -3.21
CA PHE A 29 -7.50 -5.75 -3.99
C PHE A 29 -8.20 -6.76 -3.08
N ILE A 30 -9.15 -6.27 -2.28
CA ILE A 30 -9.84 -7.07 -1.25
C ILE A 30 -10.47 -8.35 -1.81
N ASN A 31 -11.03 -8.31 -3.02
CA ASN A 31 -11.62 -9.50 -3.64
C ASN A 31 -10.56 -10.55 -3.98
N ILE A 32 -9.37 -10.13 -4.41
CA ILE A 32 -8.24 -11.03 -4.66
C ILE A 32 -7.78 -11.67 -3.34
N LEU A 33 -7.68 -10.88 -2.26
CA LEU A 33 -7.34 -11.40 -0.94
C LEU A 33 -8.39 -12.40 -0.41
N ARG A 34 -9.67 -12.16 -0.66
CA ARG A 34 -10.74 -13.09 -0.25
C ARG A 34 -10.73 -14.40 -1.05
N GLU A 35 -10.37 -14.34 -2.32
CA GLU A 35 -10.38 -15.51 -3.21
C GLU A 35 -9.10 -16.35 -3.08
N PHE A 36 -7.95 -15.70 -3.00
CA PHE A 36 -6.64 -16.36 -3.05
C PHE A 36 -5.85 -16.28 -1.74
N GLY A 37 -6.30 -15.51 -0.74
CA GLY A 37 -5.55 -15.26 0.48
C GLY A 37 -5.07 -16.51 1.20
N ASP A 38 -5.91 -17.55 1.26
CA ASP A 38 -5.57 -18.83 1.89
C ASP A 38 -4.54 -19.66 1.08
N SER A 39 -4.30 -19.29 -0.18
CA SER A 39 -3.34 -19.93 -1.08
C SER A 39 -2.02 -19.16 -1.22
N ILE A 40 -1.90 -18.00 -0.56
CA ILE A 40 -0.68 -17.19 -0.61
C ILE A 40 0.37 -17.82 0.33
N GLU A 41 1.48 -18.28 -0.24
CA GLU A 41 2.58 -18.87 0.55
C GLU A 41 3.61 -17.80 0.97
N GLU A 42 3.84 -16.80 0.12
CA GLU A 42 4.79 -15.72 0.36
C GLU A 42 4.21 -14.37 -0.04
N VAL A 43 4.58 -13.30 0.69
CA VAL A 43 4.30 -11.92 0.31
C VAL A 43 5.61 -11.18 0.15
N VAL A 44 5.80 -10.56 -1.01
CA VAL A 44 6.94 -9.69 -1.31
C VAL A 44 6.48 -8.26 -1.53
N MET A 45 7.37 -7.32 -1.24
CA MET A 45 7.16 -5.90 -1.47
C MET A 45 8.34 -5.32 -2.24
N ASP A 46 8.05 -4.54 -3.28
CA ASP A 46 9.08 -3.83 -4.04
C ASP A 46 8.62 -2.42 -4.41
N SER A 47 9.59 -1.51 -4.57
CA SER A 47 9.35 -0.19 -5.13
C SER A 47 9.25 -0.30 -6.65
N THR A 48 8.07 -0.06 -7.23
CA THR A 48 7.81 -0.43 -8.62
C THR A 48 8.08 0.68 -9.63
N TRP A 49 8.16 1.95 -9.21
CA TRP A 49 8.51 3.07 -10.07
C TRP A 49 9.50 4.02 -9.40
N LYS A 50 10.56 4.39 -10.12
CA LYS A 50 11.63 5.30 -9.66
C LYS A 50 11.15 6.76 -9.67
N THR A 51 10.08 7.05 -8.93
CA THR A 51 9.52 8.39 -8.75
C THR A 51 10.32 9.25 -7.77
N ASN A 52 11.44 8.73 -7.25
CA ASN A 52 12.28 9.34 -6.22
C ASN A 52 12.76 10.75 -6.60
N ALA A 53 12.91 11.04 -7.90
CA ALA A 53 13.29 12.38 -8.39
C ALA A 53 12.23 13.45 -8.08
N LEU A 54 10.99 13.05 -7.81
CA LEU A 54 9.87 13.92 -7.44
C LEU A 54 9.50 13.81 -5.96
N GLY A 55 10.31 13.13 -5.14
CA GLY A 55 10.05 12.96 -3.70
C GLY A 55 8.94 11.96 -3.35
N HIS A 56 8.40 11.27 -4.34
CA HIS A 56 7.36 10.25 -4.16
C HIS A 56 7.88 8.85 -4.46
N GLU A 57 7.27 7.85 -3.86
CA GLU A 57 7.57 6.43 -4.05
C GLU A 57 6.26 5.65 -4.20
N LEU A 58 6.25 4.68 -5.11
CA LEU A 58 5.20 3.67 -5.19
C LEU A 58 5.78 2.32 -4.78
N TYR A 59 5.09 1.69 -3.83
CA TYR A 59 5.34 0.32 -3.41
C TYR A 59 4.20 -0.58 -3.87
N ALA A 60 4.53 -1.77 -4.36
CA ALA A 60 3.57 -2.83 -4.63
C ALA A 60 3.82 -3.99 -3.67
N MET A 61 2.73 -4.60 -3.21
CA MET A 61 2.76 -5.88 -2.52
C MET A 61 2.22 -6.95 -3.45
N VAL A 62 2.95 -8.05 -3.57
CA VAL A 62 2.65 -9.17 -4.44
C VAL A 62 2.70 -10.46 -3.62
N GLY A 63 1.63 -11.24 -3.68
CA GLY A 63 1.59 -12.59 -3.12
C GLY A 63 2.07 -13.60 -4.14
N GLU A 64 2.72 -14.66 -3.68
CA GLU A 64 2.94 -15.87 -4.46
C GLU A 64 1.85 -16.88 -4.09
N ALA A 65 1.17 -17.44 -5.11
CA ALA A 65 0.28 -18.57 -4.94
C ALA A 65 0.42 -19.52 -6.13
N ASN A 66 0.78 -20.79 -5.86
CA ASN A 66 0.89 -21.86 -6.85
C ASN A 66 1.78 -21.52 -8.07
N GLY A 67 2.94 -20.91 -7.80
CA GLY A 67 3.91 -20.43 -8.77
C GLY A 67 3.54 -19.12 -9.47
N GLN A 68 2.47 -18.44 -9.04
CA GLN A 68 1.97 -17.22 -9.69
C GLN A 68 2.06 -16.00 -8.80
N ALA A 69 2.45 -14.87 -9.41
CA ALA A 69 2.46 -13.57 -8.77
C ALA A 69 1.06 -12.93 -8.80
N ILE A 70 0.51 -12.64 -7.64
CA ILE A 70 -0.83 -12.06 -7.44
C ILE A 70 -0.69 -10.65 -6.84
N PRO A 71 -1.21 -9.60 -7.48
CA PRO A 71 -1.17 -8.26 -6.91
C PRO A 71 -2.10 -8.15 -5.69
N ILE A 72 -1.56 -7.73 -4.54
CA ILE A 72 -2.32 -7.60 -3.29
C ILE A 72 -2.73 -6.15 -3.04
N SER A 73 -1.78 -5.22 -3.16
CA SER A 73 -2.01 -3.82 -2.84
C SER A 73 -0.92 -2.93 -3.38
N PHE A 74 -1.21 -1.63 -3.42
CA PHE A 74 -0.24 -0.59 -3.69
C PHE A 74 -0.28 0.48 -2.61
N MET A 75 0.87 1.07 -2.31
CA MET A 75 0.98 2.29 -1.50
C MET A 75 1.80 3.33 -2.25
N PHE A 76 1.16 4.46 -2.53
CA PHE A 76 1.83 5.66 -2.97
C PHE A 76 2.10 6.54 -1.76
N MET A 77 3.34 7.01 -1.62
CA MET A 77 3.72 7.84 -0.49
C MET A 77 4.79 8.86 -0.84
N GLY A 78 4.87 9.93 -0.06
CA GLY A 78 5.90 10.94 -0.16
C GLY A 78 6.02 11.74 1.12
N ASN A 79 7.05 12.57 1.18
CA ASN A 79 7.16 13.54 2.28
C ASN A 79 6.13 14.65 2.04
N SER A 80 5.33 14.96 3.05
CA SER A 80 4.39 16.08 3.01
C SER A 80 5.05 17.40 3.43
N ASP A 81 6.07 17.33 4.27
CA ASP A 81 6.90 18.43 4.73
C ASP A 81 8.28 17.91 5.23
N ASP A 82 9.07 18.81 5.84
CA ASP A 82 10.39 18.50 6.40
C ASP A 82 10.34 17.93 7.83
N SER A 83 9.15 17.64 8.38
CA SER A 83 8.99 17.05 9.71
C SER A 83 9.14 15.53 9.73
N ALA A 84 9.25 14.88 8.55
CA ALA A 84 9.42 13.45 8.44
C ALA A 84 10.72 12.99 9.13
N GLU A 85 10.56 12.19 10.18
CA GLU A 85 11.70 11.58 10.86
C GLU A 85 12.37 10.51 9.99
N THR A 86 13.65 10.23 10.28
CA THR A 86 14.35 9.10 9.66
C THR A 86 13.58 7.81 9.92
N GLY A 87 13.28 7.07 8.85
CA GLY A 87 12.50 5.83 8.91
C GLY A 87 10.98 6.02 8.93
N GLY A 88 10.44 7.24 8.85
CA GLY A 88 8.99 7.48 8.80
C GLY A 88 8.29 6.71 7.66
N LYS A 89 8.92 6.65 6.49
CA LYS A 89 8.40 5.85 5.36
C LYS A 89 8.36 4.35 5.65
N GLU A 90 9.39 3.82 6.30
CA GLU A 90 9.45 2.41 6.68
C GLU A 90 8.35 2.07 7.69
N ARG A 91 8.15 2.92 8.70
CA ARG A 91 7.04 2.75 9.67
C ARG A 91 5.69 2.72 8.97
N LYS A 92 5.47 3.66 8.05
CA LYS A 92 4.23 3.72 7.27
C LYS A 92 4.01 2.47 6.41
N LEU A 93 5.05 1.95 5.77
CA LEU A 93 4.96 0.68 5.01
C LEU A 93 4.63 -0.50 5.93
N ARG A 94 5.21 -0.57 7.12
CA ARG A 94 4.92 -1.62 8.09
C ARG A 94 3.46 -1.65 8.56
N HIS A 95 2.73 -0.53 8.50
CA HIS A 95 1.29 -0.52 8.77
C HIS A 95 0.46 -1.19 7.68
N LEU A 96 0.96 -1.32 6.46
CA LEU A 96 0.23 -1.96 5.36
C LEU A 96 0.33 -3.49 5.39
N VAL A 97 1.46 -4.01 5.87
CA VAL A 97 1.73 -5.46 5.99
C VAL A 97 1.28 -6.08 7.33
N ARG A 98 0.78 -5.28 8.28
CA ARG A 98 0.30 -5.75 9.59
C ARG A 98 -1.20 -5.98 9.58
#